data_AF-I3ZTJ1-F1
#
_entry.id   AF-I3ZTJ1-F1
#
_cell.length_a   1.000
_cell.length_b   1.000
_cell.length_c   1.000
_cell.angle_alpha   90.00
_cell.angle_beta   90.00
_cell.angle_gamma   90.00
#
_symmetry.space_group_name_H-M   'P 1'
#
loop_
_entity.id
_entity.type
_entity.pdbx_description
1 polymer ?
#
loop_
_entity_poly.entity_id
_entity_poly.type
_entity_poly.pdbx_seq_one_letter_code
_entity_poly.pdbx_strand_id
1 'polypeptide(L)' 'MKVRYDPKADILYILIREGPVADTDEVDDDVWFEYDENGNVVGIEIWNAGENVIRKSFWR' A
#
# COMPACT_ATOMS: atom_id res chain seq x y z
N MET A 1 11.61 -2.45 5.79
CA MET A 1 10.77 -1.62 4.91
C MET A 1 11.24 -1.72 3.47
N LYS A 2 10.35 -2.08 2.54
CA LYS A 2 10.59 -2.10 1.09
C LYS A 2 9.43 -1.38 0.40
N VAL A 3 9.72 -0.62 -0.64
CA VAL A 3 8.70 0.11 -1.42
C VAL A 3 8.81 -0.34 -2.88
N ARG A 4 7.68 -0.72 -3.49
CA ARG A 4 7.63 -1.16 -4.88
C ARG A 4 6.38 -0.62 -5.54
N TYR A 5 6.57 0.04 -6.69
CA TYR A 5 5.47 0.43 -7.56
C TYR A 5 5.33 -0.58 -8.70
N ASP A 6 4.10 -1.06 -8.93
CA ASP A 6 3.74 -1.84 -10.11
C ASP A 6 3.02 -0.93 -11.12
N PRO A 7 3.68 -0.49 -12.20
CA PRO A 7 3.07 0.41 -13.17
C PRO A 7 2.00 -0.27 -14.04
N LYS A 8 1.94 -1.61 -14.09
CA LYS A 8 0.90 -2.30 -14.86
C LYS A 8 -0.41 -2.37 -14.09
N ALA A 9 -0.32 -2.58 -12.78
CA ALA A 9 -1.48 -2.59 -11.89
C ALA A 9 -1.85 -1.18 -11.37
N ASP A 10 -0.94 -0.22 -11.49
CA ASP A 10 -1.02 1.12 -10.86
C ASP A 10 -1.16 1.05 -9.33
N ILE A 11 -0.34 0.19 -8.71
CA ILE A 11 -0.35 -0.05 -7.26
C ILE A 11 1.03 0.23 -6.66
N LEU A 12 1.07 1.03 -5.59
CA LEU A 12 2.23 1.23 -4.74
C LEU A 12 2.12 0.33 -3.51
N TYR A 13 3.06 -0.60 -3.38
CA TYR A 13 3.20 -1.47 -2.22
C TYR A 13 4.26 -0.93 -1.27
N ILE A 14 3.91 -0.79 0.00
CA ILE A 14 4.83 -0.46 1.09
C ILE A 14 4.84 -1.63 2.07
N LEU A 15 5.88 -2.45 1.99
CA LEU A 15 6.10 -3.53 2.95
C LEU A 15 6.80 -2.96 4.18
N ILE A 16 6.14 -2.98 5.33
CA ILE A 16 6.67 -2.51 6.60
C ILE A 16 7.55 -3.59 7.24
N ARG A 17 7.01 -4.82 7.35
CA ARG A 17 7.65 -6.00 7.96
C ARG A 17 7.39 -7.24 7.12
N GLU A 18 8.37 -8.13 7.02
CA GLU A 18 8.18 -9.44 6.37
C GLU A 18 7.37 -10.38 7.25
N GLY A 19 6.47 -11.16 6.65
CA GLY A 19 5.61 -12.10 7.35
C GLY A 19 4.34 -12.42 6.55
N PRO A 20 3.54 -13.38 7.01
CA PRO A 20 2.23 -13.66 6.42
C PRO A 20 1.26 -12.52 6.70
N VAL A 21 0.39 -12.25 5.73
CA VAL A 21 -0.79 -11.40 5.89
C VAL A 21 -1.92 -12.29 6.39
N ALA A 22 -2.53 -11.90 7.51
CA ALA A 22 -3.67 -12.59 8.09
C ALA A 22 -4.99 -11.92 7.70
N ASP A 23 -4.98 -10.60 7.52
CA ASP A 23 -6.16 -9.82 7.15
C ASP A 23 -5.80 -8.57 6.33
N THR A 24 -6.77 -8.04 5.60
CA THR A 24 -6.63 -6.84 4.78
C THR A 24 -7.90 -6.00 4.83
N ASP A 25 -7.76 -4.75 5.26
CA ASP A 25 -8.88 -3.78 5.32
C ASP A 25 -8.65 -2.61 4.36
N GLU A 26 -9.71 -2.19 3.67
CA GLU A 26 -9.76 -0.90 2.99
C GLU A 26 -10.02 0.19 4.03
N VAL A 27 -9.03 1.06 4.25
CA VAL A 27 -9.07 2.09 5.30
C VAL A 27 -9.45 3.48 4.76
N ASP A 28 -9.32 3.67 3.45
CA ASP A 28 -9.75 4.84 2.68
C ASP A 28 -9.92 4.42 1.21
N ASP A 29 -10.52 5.28 0.39
CA ASP A 29 -10.62 5.04 -1.05
C ASP A 29 -9.22 4.80 -1.64
N ASP A 30 -9.04 3.64 -2.27
CA ASP A 30 -7.77 3.18 -2.85
C ASP A 30 -6.62 2.94 -1.86
N VAL A 31 -6.88 2.77 -0.55
CA VAL A 31 -5.85 2.50 0.46
C VAL A 31 -6.21 1.28 1.29
N TRP A 32 -5.36 0.26 1.25
CA TRP A 32 -5.52 -0.98 2.02
C TRP A 32 -4.39 -1.19 3.00
N PHE A 33 -4.72 -1.59 4.23
CA PHE A 33 -3.77 -2.01 5.24
C PHE A 33 -3.81 -3.53 5.36
N GLU A 34 -2.62 -4.14 5.38
CA GLU A 34 -2.44 -5.57 5.61
C GLU A 34 -1.94 -5.80 7.03
N TYR A 35 -2.56 -6.74 7.74
CA TYR A 35 -2.31 -7.04 9.14
C TYR A 35 -1.74 -8.45 9.34
N ASP A 36 -0.87 -8.61 10.34
CA ASP A 36 -0.51 -9.93 10.86
C ASP A 36 -1.57 -10.48 11.84
N GLU A 37 -1.42 -11.74 12.27
CA GLU A 37 -2.34 -12.39 13.21
C GLU A 37 -2.49 -11.67 14.56
N ASN A 38 -1.56 -10.77 14.90
CA ASN A 38 -1.60 -9.98 16.13
C ASN A 38 -2.21 -8.58 15.91
N GLY A 39 -2.68 -8.28 14.69
CA GLY A 39 -3.25 -6.99 14.32
C GLY A 39 -2.22 -5.89 14.07
N ASN A 40 -0.93 -6.22 13.87
CA ASN A 40 0.06 -5.22 13.48
C ASN A 40 0.02 -5.01 11.97
N VAL A 41 0.13 -3.75 11.52
CA VAL A 41 0.27 -3.45 10.09
C VAL A 41 1.62 -3.98 9.59
N VAL A 42 1.58 -4.82 8.57
CA VAL A 42 2.77 -5.40 7.91
C VAL A 42 2.95 -4.90 6.49
N GLY A 43 1.88 -4.46 5.83
CA GLY A 43 1.87 -3.95 4.47
C GLY A 43 0.82 -2.86 4.26
N ILE A 44 1.05 -2.04 3.24
CA ILE A 44 0.09 -1.06 2.74
C ILE A 44 0.07 -1.17 1.21
N GLU A 45 -1.13 -1.22 0.65
CA GLU A 45 -1.36 -1.04 -0.79
C GLU A 45 -2.04 0.29 -1.03
N ILE A 46 -1.55 1.04 -2.03
CA ILE A 46 -2.24 2.23 -2.54
C ILE A 46 -2.52 1.98 -4.02
N TRP A 47 -3.78 1.89 -4.41
CA TRP A 47 -4.17 1.74 -5.81
C TRP A 47 -4.36 3.12 -6.45
N ASN A 48 -4.48 3.13 -7.78
CA ASN A 48 -4.45 4.35 -8.58
C ASN A 48 -3.26 5.27 -8.16
N ALA A 49 -2.12 4.65 -7.81
CA ALA A 49 -1.01 5.33 -7.15
C ALA A 49 -0.40 6.43 -8.03
N GLY A 50 -0.52 6.30 -9.35
CA GLY A 50 -0.23 7.32 -10.33
C GLY A 50 -0.93 8.64 -10.01
N GLU A 51 -2.24 8.62 -9.76
CA GLU A 51 -3.02 9.81 -9.41
C GLU A 51 -2.88 10.19 -7.93
N ASN A 52 -2.91 9.20 -7.04
CA ASN A 52 -2.97 9.41 -5.60
C ASN A 52 -1.62 9.87 -5.01
N VAL A 53 -0.49 9.43 -5.57
CA VAL A 53 0.84 9.67 -5.02
C VAL A 53 1.77 10.34 -6.04
N ILE A 54 1.94 9.76 -7.23
CA ILE A 54 3.01 10.14 -8.15
C ILE A 54 2.72 11.50 -8.80
N ARG A 55 1.56 11.66 -9.43
CA ARG A 55 1.18 12.88 -10.17
C ARG A 55 0.93 14.06 -9.25
N LYS A 56 0.35 13.84 -8.06
CA LYS A 56 0.22 14.89 -7.04
C LYS A 56 1.57 15.39 -6.52
N SER A 57 2.62 14.55 -6.54
CA SER A 57 3.97 14.93 -6.08
C SER A 57 4.71 15.86 -7.03
N PHE A 58 4.31 15.96 -8.31
CA PHE A 58 4.97 16.85 -9.30
C PHE A 58 4.40 18.27 -9.37
N TRP A 59 3.28 18.55 -8.67
CA TRP A 59 2.61 19.86 -8.69
C TRP A 59 2.54 20.54 -7.31
N ARG A 60 3.42 20.17 -6.38
CA ARG A 60 3.60 20.83 -5.07
C ARG A 60 5.02 21.35 -4.90
#